data_AF-A0A316EGZ7-F1
#
_entry.id   AF-A0A316EGZ7-F1
#
_cell.length_a   1.000
_cell.length_b   1.000
_cell.length_c   1.000
_cell.angle_alpha   90.00
_cell.angle_beta   90.00
_cell.angle_gamma   90.00
#
_symmetry.space_group_name_H-M   'P 1'
#
loop_
_entity.id
_entity.type
_entity.pdbx_description
1 polymer ?
#
loop_
_entity_poly.entity_id
_entity_poly.type
_entity_poly.pdbx_seq_one_letter_code
_entity_poly.pdbx_strand_id
1 'polypeptide(L)'
;MSDDEWPGAEDLRQQMRAQLALEARFPGWQVLHAMNDRWVRYVRIPEGSFYAVHDRLGELPLCAPDLEKLAARVEQRQDELRKIARWVTRSDLTTIIAMIRRLP
;
A
#
# COMPACT_ATOMS: atom_id res chain seq x y z
N MET A 1 -13.98 -10.20 -37.03
CA MET A 1 -13.85 -8.95 -36.26
C MET A 1 -12.70 -9.17 -35.29
N SER A 2 -11.73 -8.26 -35.27
CA SER A 2 -10.57 -8.36 -34.37
C SER A 2 -11.01 -8.00 -32.95
N ASP A 3 -10.53 -8.72 -31.94
CA ASP A 3 -10.76 -8.42 -30.52
C ASP A 3 -10.15 -7.05 -30.09
N ASP A 4 -9.42 -6.37 -30.97
CA ASP A 4 -8.78 -5.07 -30.72
C ASP A 4 -9.71 -3.84 -30.85
N GLU A 5 -10.99 -4.01 -31.20
CA GLU A 5 -11.87 -2.88 -31.55
C GLU A 5 -12.92 -2.51 -30.49
N TRP A 6 -12.68 -2.85 -29.21
CA TRP A 6 -13.51 -2.36 -28.10
C TRP A 6 -12.96 -1.04 -27.54
N PRO A 7 -13.65 0.10 -27.72
CA PRO A 7 -13.26 1.36 -27.10
C PRO A 7 -13.31 1.17 -25.57
N GLY A 8 -12.14 1.23 -24.92
CA GLY A 8 -11.95 0.96 -23.48
C GLY A 8 -11.07 -0.25 -23.15
N ALA A 9 -10.79 -1.13 -24.12
CA ALA A 9 -9.88 -2.26 -23.91
C ALA A 9 -8.43 -1.79 -23.73
N GLU A 10 -7.98 -0.79 -24.51
CA GLU A 10 -6.62 -0.25 -24.37
C GLU A 10 -6.44 0.52 -23.07
N ASP A 11 -7.43 1.33 -22.67
CA ASP A 11 -7.40 2.07 -21.40
C ASP A 11 -7.33 1.09 -20.20
N LEU A 12 -8.09 0.00 -20.25
CA LEU A 12 -8.03 -1.05 -19.23
C LEU A 12 -6.66 -1.74 -19.22
N ARG A 13 -6.11 -2.09 -20.39
CA ARG A 13 -4.76 -2.68 -20.50
C ARG A 13 -3.70 -1.74 -19.94
N GLN A 14 -3.79 -0.44 -20.23
CA GLN A 14 -2.87 0.57 -19.70
C GLN A 14 -2.99 0.71 -18.18
N GLN A 15 -4.20 0.76 -17.65
CA GLN A 15 -4.46 0.80 -16.21
C GLN A 15 -3.91 -0.45 -15.49
N MET A 16 -4.15 -1.64 -16.03
CA MET A 16 -3.62 -2.89 -15.46
C MET A 16 -2.09 -2.92 -15.49
N ARG A 17 -1.45 -2.47 -16.58
CA ARG A 17 0.01 -2.35 -16.65
C ARG A 17 0.55 -1.39 -15.59
N ALA A 18 -0.12 -0.25 -15.38
CA ALA A 18 0.28 0.72 -14.37
C ALA A 18 0.11 0.17 -12.93
N GLN A 19 -0.94 -0.61 -12.67
CA GLN A 19 -1.11 -1.31 -11.39
C GLN A 19 0.02 -2.33 -11.15
N LEU A 20 0.31 -3.18 -12.13
CA LEU A 20 1.38 -4.18 -12.02
C LEU A 20 2.77 -3.55 -11.87
N ALA A 21 3.04 -2.45 -12.57
CA ALA A 21 4.28 -1.70 -12.41
C ALA A 21 4.42 -1.13 -10.99
N LEU A 22 3.31 -0.70 -10.39
CA LEU A 22 3.29 -0.20 -9.02
C LEU A 22 3.55 -1.30 -7.99
N GLU A 23 2.93 -2.47 -8.15
CA GLU A 23 3.17 -3.65 -7.31
C GLU A 23 4.63 -4.14 -7.43
N ALA A 24 5.19 -4.15 -8.64
CA ALA A 24 6.59 -4.49 -8.87
C ALA A 24 7.56 -3.51 -8.20
N ARG A 25 7.22 -2.21 -8.18
CA ARG A 25 8.00 -1.18 -7.46
C ARG A 25 7.92 -1.32 -5.95
N PHE A 26 6.81 -1.85 -5.42
CA PHE A 26 6.55 -1.95 -3.99
C PHE A 26 6.18 -3.37 -3.55
N PRO A 27 7.18 -4.27 -3.41
CA PRO A 27 6.95 -5.65 -2.99
C PRO A 27 6.17 -5.74 -1.68
N GLY A 28 5.24 -6.71 -1.62
CA GLY A 28 4.35 -6.94 -0.47
C GLY A 28 3.08 -6.08 -0.49
N TRP A 29 2.94 -5.14 -1.43
CA TRP A 29 1.71 -4.38 -1.66
C TRP A 29 0.98 -4.90 -2.89
N GLN A 30 -0.31 -5.19 -2.71
CA GLN A 30 -1.23 -5.51 -3.80
C GLN A 30 -2.10 -4.28 -4.08
N VAL A 31 -2.23 -3.89 -5.35
CA VAL A 31 -2.95 -2.71 -5.82
C VAL A 31 -4.23 -3.14 -6.51
N LEU A 32 -5.36 -2.54 -6.12
CA LEU A 32 -6.67 -2.84 -6.66
C LEU A 32 -7.42 -1.54 -7.00
N HIS A 33 -8.43 -1.66 -7.86
CA HIS A 33 -9.37 -0.60 -8.18
C HIS A 33 -10.75 -0.91 -7.58
N ALA A 34 -11.37 0.06 -6.94
CA ALA A 34 -12.68 -0.09 -6.31
C ALA A 34 -13.79 0.22 -7.31
N MET A 35 -14.44 -0.84 -7.81
CA MET A 35 -15.61 -0.70 -8.70
C MET A 35 -16.88 -0.25 -7.97
N ASN A 36 -16.89 -0.32 -6.64
CA ASN A 36 -17.99 0.10 -5.79
C ASN A 36 -17.45 0.52 -4.42
N ASP A 37 -18.21 1.31 -3.69
CA ASP A 37 -17.96 1.63 -2.28
C ASP A 37 -17.81 0.32 -1.48
N ARG A 38 -16.72 0.20 -0.71
CA ARG A 38 -16.45 -1.01 0.07
C ARG A 38 -15.62 -0.74 1.32
N TRP A 39 -15.65 -1.69 2.26
CA TRP A 39 -14.77 -1.72 3.41
C TRP A 39 -13.66 -2.75 3.21
N VAL A 40 -12.42 -2.37 3.51
CA VAL A 40 -11.25 -3.26 3.50
C VAL A 40 -10.50 -3.02 4.80
N ARG A 41 -10.35 -4.07 5.64
CA ARG A 41 -9.65 -4.00 6.95
C ARG A 41 -9.97 -2.72 7.74
N TYR A 42 -11.26 -2.47 7.98
CA TYR A 42 -11.77 -1.31 8.73
C TYR A 42 -11.53 0.07 8.09
N VAL A 43 -11.08 0.13 6.83
CA VAL A 43 -10.95 1.36 6.04
C VAL A 43 -12.04 1.38 4.97
N ARG A 44 -12.77 2.50 4.88
CA ARG A 44 -13.72 2.74 3.79
C ARG A 44 -12.94 3.14 2.54
N ILE A 45 -13.18 2.43 1.45
CA ILE A 45 -12.62 2.67 0.13
C ILE A 45 -13.74 3.21 -0.76
N PRO A 46 -13.67 4.49 -1.19
CA PRO A 46 -14.66 5.06 -2.10
C PRO A 46 -14.62 4.39 -3.48
N GLU A 47 -15.78 4.31 -4.11
CA GLU A 47 -15.92 3.96 -5.53
C GLU A 47 -14.99 4.80 -6.42
N GLY A 48 -14.44 4.17 -7.45
CA GLY A 48 -13.54 4.79 -8.41
C GLY A 48 -12.10 4.98 -7.90
N SER A 49 -11.85 4.77 -6.60
CA SER A 49 -10.51 4.92 -6.02
C SER A 49 -9.63 3.70 -6.26
N PHE A 50 -8.32 3.92 -6.23
CA PHE A 50 -7.33 2.86 -6.14
C PHE A 50 -6.93 2.66 -4.68
N TYR A 51 -6.67 1.40 -4.31
CA TYR A 51 -6.22 1.08 -2.97
C TYR A 51 -5.13 0.01 -3.00
N ALA A 52 -4.22 0.09 -2.03
CA ALA A 52 -3.13 -0.84 -1.83
C ALA A 52 -3.27 -1.55 -0.48
N VAL A 53 -3.13 -2.87 -0.49
CA VAL A 53 -3.18 -3.72 0.71
C VAL A 53 -1.83 -4.40 0.88
N HIS A 54 -1.23 -4.28 2.06
CA HIS A 54 0.02 -4.96 2.38
C HIS A 54 -0.24 -6.42 2.83
N ASP A 55 0.68 -7.33 2.53
CA ASP A 55 0.69 -8.71 3.04
C ASP A 55 0.67 -8.78 4.58
N ARG A 56 1.20 -7.76 5.28
CA ARG A 56 1.15 -7.61 6.73
C ARG A 56 -0.27 -7.29 7.17
N LEU A 57 -0.85 -8.17 7.97
CA LEU A 57 -2.22 -8.03 8.48
C LEU A 57 -2.44 -6.77 9.34
N GLY A 58 -1.38 -6.28 10.01
CA GLY A 58 -1.43 -5.07 10.83
C GLY A 58 -1.36 -3.75 10.05
N GLU A 59 -1.02 -3.78 8.76
CA GLU A 59 -1.01 -2.57 7.94
C GLU A 59 -2.41 -2.29 7.38
N LEU A 60 -2.88 -1.07 7.62
CA LEU A 60 -4.14 -0.58 7.10
C LEU A 60 -4.02 -0.33 5.58
N PRO A 61 -5.09 -0.59 4.80
CA PRO A 61 -5.11 -0.26 3.39
C PRO A 61 -4.87 1.22 3.14
N LEU A 62 -4.08 1.50 2.11
CA LEU A 62 -3.88 2.85 1.60
C LEU A 62 -4.84 3.08 0.44
N CYS A 63 -5.48 4.25 0.37
CA CYS A 63 -6.45 4.58 -0.68
C CYS A 63 -6.09 5.92 -1.32
N ALA A 64 -6.32 6.08 -2.62
CA ALA A 64 -6.13 7.33 -3.34
C ALA A 64 -7.03 7.37 -4.60
N PRO A 65 -7.37 8.56 -5.12
CA PRO A 65 -8.24 8.67 -6.30
C PRO A 65 -7.56 8.23 -7.60
N ASP A 66 -6.24 8.16 -7.65
CA ASP A 66 -5.45 7.77 -8.82
C ASP A 66 -4.18 7.01 -8.41
N LEU A 67 -3.56 6.32 -9.38
CA LEU A 67 -2.38 5.48 -9.14
C LEU A 67 -1.14 6.26 -8.73
N GLU A 68 -0.97 7.49 -9.19
CA GLU A 68 0.19 8.32 -8.86
C GLU A 68 0.15 8.73 -7.38
N LYS A 69 -1.01 9.20 -6.90
CA LYS A 69 -1.23 9.51 -5.50
C LYS A 69 -1.17 8.26 -4.62
N LEU A 70 -1.63 7.11 -5.12
CA LEU A 70 -1.47 5.85 -4.39
C LEU A 70 0.01 5.50 -4.24
N ALA A 71 0.80 5.64 -5.30
CA ALA A 71 2.23 5.40 -5.29
C ALA A 71 2.96 6.29 -4.27
N ALA A 72 2.65 7.59 -4.26
CA ALA A 72 3.21 8.53 -3.29
C ALA A 72 2.89 8.13 -1.84
N ARG A 73 1.66 7.66 -1.57
CA ARG A 73 1.27 7.16 -0.24
C ARG A 73 2.01 5.89 0.16
N VAL A 74 2.16 4.94 -0.77
CA VAL A 74 2.91 3.70 -0.53
C VAL A 74 4.38 4.02 -0.24
N GLU A 75 4.99 4.90 -1.03
CA GLU A 75 6.37 5.35 -0.83
C GLU A 75 6.58 6.01 0.54
N GLN A 76 5.71 6.96 0.90
CA GLN A 76 5.73 7.59 2.22
C GLN A 76 5.64 6.55 3.34
N ARG A 77 4.71 5.59 3.22
CA ARG A 77 4.51 4.56 4.24
C ARG A 77 5.72 3.63 4.35
N GLN A 78 6.35 3.27 3.25
CA GLN A 78 7.58 2.48 3.28
C GLN A 78 8.71 3.24 3.97
N ASP A 79 8.84 4.54 3.73
CA ASP A 79 9.85 5.36 4.41
C ASP A 79 9.60 5.47 5.90
N GLU A 80 8.34 5.59 6.34
CA GLU A 80 7.95 5.51 7.74
C GLU A 80 8.35 4.17 8.36
N LEU A 81 8.02 3.05 7.71
CA LEU A 81 8.39 1.71 8.19
C LEU A 81 9.91 1.53 8.28
N ARG A 82 10.68 2.04 7.31
CA ARG A 82 12.15 2.03 7.34
C ARG A 82 12.70 2.90 8.47
N LYS A 83 12.09 4.05 8.75
CA LYS A 83 12.48 4.93 9.86
C LYS A 83 12.21 4.25 11.20
N ILE A 84 11.04 3.64 11.38
CA ILE A 84 10.68 2.88 12.58
C ILE A 84 11.64 1.71 12.77
N ALA A 85 11.88 0.90 11.72
CA ALA A 85 12.81 -0.22 11.80
C ALA A 85 14.22 0.24 12.21
N ARG A 86 14.76 1.30 11.58
CA ARG A 86 16.05 1.88 11.97
C ARG A 86 16.05 2.38 13.41
N TRP A 87 14.98 3.03 13.85
CA TRP A 87 14.86 3.49 15.23
C TRP A 87 14.83 2.34 16.22
N VAL A 88 14.09 1.26 15.93
CA VAL A 88 14.06 0.03 16.75
C VAL A 88 15.41 -0.67 16.76
N THR A 89 16.10 -0.76 15.63
CA THR A 89 17.45 -1.35 15.57
C THR A 89 18.47 -0.51 16.36
N ARG A 90 18.39 0.82 16.29
CA ARG A 90 19.31 1.73 17.00
C ARG A 90 19.01 1.82 18.49
N SER A 91 17.73 1.85 18.83
CA SER A 91 17.23 1.77 20.20
C SER A 91 17.28 0.32 20.61
N ASP A 92 18.49 -0.16 20.91
CA ASP A 92 18.74 -1.52 21.38
C ASP A 92 17.62 -1.94 22.34
N LEU A 93 16.70 -2.77 21.86
CA LEU A 93 15.49 -3.15 22.62
C LEU A 93 15.89 -3.75 23.97
N THR A 94 17.07 -4.36 24.01
CA THR A 94 17.76 -4.85 25.20
C THR A 94 18.04 -3.73 26.21
N THR A 95 18.45 -2.54 25.77
CA THR A 95 18.65 -1.35 26.60
C THR A 95 17.33 -0.81 27.15
N ILE A 96 16.27 -0.71 26.32
CA ILE A 96 14.94 -0.26 26.77
C ILE A 96 14.35 -1.26 27.78
N ILE A 97 14.42 -2.56 27.49
CA ILE A 97 13.95 -3.62 28.40
C ILE A 97 14.78 -3.65 29.68
N ALA A 98 16.09 -3.43 29.61
CA ALA A 98 16.94 -3.32 30.79
C ALA A 98 16.60 -2.08 31.65
N MET A 99 16.21 -0.96 31.05
CA MET A 99 15.75 0.22 31.77
C MET A 99 14.39 -0.02 32.45
N ILE A 100 13.44 -0.67 31.75
CA ILE A 100 12.12 -1.00 32.33
C ILE A 100 12.26 -1.96 33.52
N ARG A 101 13.13 -2.97 33.43
CA ARG A 101 13.40 -3.93 34.52
C ARG A 101 14.12 -3.32 35.72
N ARG A 102 14.69 -2.13 35.60
CA ARG A 102 15.39 -1.40 36.68
C ARG A 102 14.53 -0.32 37.34
N LEU A 103 13.28 -0.14 36.91
CA LEU A 103 12.34 0.72 37.62
C LEU A 103 11.84 0.00 38.89
N PRO A 104 11.80 0.69 40.05
CA PRO A 104 11.40 0.12 41.33
C PRO A 104 9.91 -0.24 41.39
#